data_AF-A0A1F0UVM4-F1
#
_entry.id   AF-A0A1F0UVM4-F1
#
_cell.length_a   1.000
_cell.length_b   1.000
_cell.length_c   1.000
_cell.angle_alpha   90.00
_cell.angle_beta   90.00
_cell.angle_gamma   90.00
#
_symmetry.space_group_name_H-M   'P 1'
#
loop_
_entity.id
_entity.type
_entity.pdbx_description
1 polymer ?
#
loop_
_entity_poly.entity_id
_entity_poly.type
_entity_poly.pdbx_seq_one_letter_code
_entity_poly.pdbx_strand_id
1 'polypeptide(L)'
;MTRNVKKTNFVSPMIWLCVLLACACNQLENDVGLSLPDEVTNREAQRFIDALNASTDQHPGFQSLTKGKQVYFEDIRLCNSSMHGMVFIVPFGNEGTGTVSGALYYPVGFTQLDDERVELNNKLKSPQVVNAETLNNDIPITQRFLYSNDFTILSDKGLQVDDSLKAYEFLKDSMMPLTQEQLPRTRYENPYTEGAKAVFKLSYTSSYTGPLDWDCHGVGHNTMEEWAKEALWRSEIPPYYCKVEKEWYENKIVVAIDCEVLYRKCSDPRVFAMNYSSMLHQVAAAHRVNMFIQVTYQVYGTYRLGWNRGTGGSTGEYKPKPYDGLYADNYASRLIPQSKIPEECDSLPYSNEAKSTMKEMLDSLFSLKPYKGQKKNYIDLSQFKKLVKEHGNVEHVCVINVYDDNRHYMLEPEGGGLVDRAPYTANFYTKYTLHNHPNLTPPSAKDLLNLCSDAAGQECPNMRGSFVFIDENTYYALIINDRKKAAAMFKEIENEVADNNDFKPDGKCGKILNQYRSINSFKSSDETAIARLSTIINHFDGGISIVKCHITDKPDYTTYGSEKVSYKPIKC
;
A
#
# COMPACT_ATOMS: atom_id res chain seq x y z
N MET A 1 53.04 23.39 -84.55
CA MET A 1 53.02 22.56 -83.31
C MET A 1 51.67 22.70 -82.66
N THR A 2 50.80 21.72 -82.89
CA THR A 2 49.44 21.63 -82.34
C THR A 2 49.50 20.97 -80.96
N ARG A 3 49.07 21.70 -79.92
CA ARG A 3 48.97 21.18 -78.56
C ARG A 3 47.56 20.61 -78.36
N ASN A 4 47.44 19.29 -78.32
CA ASN A 4 46.23 18.58 -77.91
C ASN A 4 46.00 18.78 -76.41
N VAL A 5 44.96 19.52 -76.04
CA VAL A 5 44.44 19.53 -74.67
C VAL A 5 43.31 18.50 -74.60
N LYS A 6 43.56 17.40 -73.88
CA LYS A 6 42.53 16.44 -73.50
C LYS A 6 41.46 17.16 -72.67
N LYS A 7 40.21 17.14 -73.13
CA LYS A 7 39.05 17.41 -72.27
C LYS A 7 38.94 16.27 -71.26
N THR A 8 39.45 16.48 -70.05
CA THR A 8 39.11 15.63 -68.91
C THR A 8 37.69 15.96 -68.46
N ASN A 9 36.81 14.97 -68.53
CA ASN A 9 35.43 15.01 -68.09
C ASN A 9 35.34 15.41 -66.60
N PHE A 10 35.16 16.70 -66.34
CA PHE A 10 34.84 17.24 -65.01
C PHE A 10 33.40 16.93 -64.54
N VAL A 11 32.63 16.21 -65.35
CA VAL A 11 31.22 15.91 -65.08
C VAL A 11 31.07 14.73 -64.10
N SER A 12 32.06 13.84 -64.00
CA SER A 12 31.97 12.67 -63.12
C SER A 12 32.11 12.96 -61.61
N PRO A 13 33.05 13.81 -61.13
CA PRO A 13 33.15 14.09 -59.70
C PRO A 13 32.05 15.04 -59.21
N MET A 14 31.50 15.89 -60.09
CA MET A 14 30.42 16.81 -59.73
C MET A 14 29.07 16.10 -59.61
N ILE A 15 28.80 15.09 -60.46
CA ILE A 15 27.61 14.23 -60.30
C ILE A 15 27.71 13.40 -59.02
N TRP A 16 28.88 12.85 -58.68
CA TRP A 16 29.07 12.14 -57.41
C TRP A 16 28.99 13.05 -56.19
N LEU A 17 29.47 14.30 -56.27
CA LEU A 17 29.32 15.29 -55.21
C LEU A 17 27.85 15.73 -55.04
N CYS A 18 27.11 15.91 -56.14
CA CYS A 18 25.68 16.21 -56.11
C CYS A 18 24.83 15.03 -55.63
N VAL A 19 25.21 13.79 -55.94
CA VAL A 19 24.56 12.57 -55.42
C VAL A 19 24.90 12.37 -53.94
N LEU A 20 26.12 12.65 -53.49
CA LEU A 20 26.49 12.61 -52.07
C LEU A 20 25.83 13.74 -51.26
N LEU A 21 25.70 14.95 -51.82
CA LEU A 21 24.96 16.07 -51.21
C LEU A 21 23.45 15.81 -51.21
N ALA A 22 22.89 15.21 -52.26
CA ALA A 22 21.48 14.82 -52.29
C ALA A 22 21.19 13.62 -51.39
N CYS A 23 22.12 12.68 -51.22
CA CYS A 23 22.01 11.60 -50.23
C CYS A 23 22.21 12.10 -48.79
N ALA A 24 23.08 13.07 -48.55
CA ALA A 24 23.25 13.71 -47.24
C ALA A 24 22.06 14.64 -46.90
N CYS A 25 21.50 15.36 -47.87
CA CYS A 25 20.26 16.13 -47.69
C CYS A 25 19.03 15.21 -47.55
N ASN A 26 18.91 14.12 -48.30
CA ASN A 26 17.82 13.15 -48.09
C ASN A 26 17.98 12.33 -46.81
N GLN A 27 19.19 12.23 -46.24
CA GLN A 27 19.38 11.68 -44.89
C GLN A 27 19.05 12.70 -43.80
N LEU A 28 19.18 14.00 -44.06
CA LEU A 28 18.72 15.06 -43.15
C LEU A 28 17.20 15.30 -43.24
N GLU A 29 16.60 15.19 -44.43
CA GLU A 29 15.17 15.45 -44.67
C GLU A 29 14.27 14.24 -44.37
N ASN A 30 14.82 13.02 -44.25
CA ASN A 30 14.09 11.86 -43.73
C ASN A 30 14.32 11.61 -42.24
N ASP A 31 15.04 12.50 -41.55
CA ASP A 31 15.14 12.50 -40.09
C ASP A 31 14.20 13.55 -39.49
N VAL A 32 12.94 13.52 -39.95
CA VAL A 32 11.87 14.27 -39.29
C VAL A 32 11.67 13.62 -37.93
N GLY A 33 12.45 14.07 -36.95
CA GLY A 33 12.29 13.70 -35.56
C GLY A 33 10.86 13.97 -35.11
N LEU A 34 10.44 13.32 -34.02
CA LEU A 34 9.11 13.46 -33.44
C LEU A 34 8.69 14.94 -33.39
N SER A 35 7.62 15.30 -34.13
CA SER A 35 7.07 16.65 -34.09
C SER A 35 6.41 16.86 -32.73
N LEU A 36 6.80 17.94 -32.04
CA LEU A 36 6.11 18.35 -30.83
C LEU A 36 4.67 18.74 -31.18
N PRO A 37 3.68 18.35 -30.38
CA PRO A 37 2.28 18.73 -30.62
C PRO A 37 2.10 20.26 -30.49
N ASP A 38 1.26 20.82 -31.36
CA ASP A 38 0.92 22.25 -31.35
C ASP A 38 0.06 22.64 -30.12
N GLU A 39 -0.77 21.71 -29.64
CA GLU A 39 -1.59 21.86 -28.43
C GLU A 39 -1.58 20.55 -27.62
N VAL A 40 -1.46 20.67 -26.30
CA VAL A 40 -1.63 19.57 -25.33
C VAL A 40 -2.55 20.01 -24.20
N THR A 41 -3.39 19.08 -23.72
CA THR A 41 -4.32 19.37 -22.63
C THR A 41 -3.67 19.20 -21.25
N ASN A 42 -2.66 18.34 -21.16
CA ASN A 42 -1.87 18.15 -19.96
C ASN A 42 -0.90 19.32 -19.74
N ARG A 43 -1.10 20.03 -18.63
CA ARG A 43 -0.27 21.17 -18.23
C ARG A 43 1.22 20.82 -18.04
N GLU A 44 1.52 19.68 -17.45
CA GLU A 44 2.92 19.29 -17.24
C GLU A 44 3.60 18.91 -18.57
N ALA A 45 2.82 18.47 -19.56
CA ALA A 45 3.29 18.28 -20.93
C ALA A 45 3.63 19.60 -21.60
N GLN A 46 2.78 20.62 -21.44
CA GLN A 46 3.06 21.96 -21.95
C GLN A 46 4.32 22.53 -21.29
N ARG A 47 4.46 22.41 -19.97
CA ARG A 47 5.66 22.84 -19.24
C ARG A 47 6.92 22.11 -19.71
N PHE A 48 6.82 20.82 -19.99
CA PHE A 48 7.95 20.06 -20.56
C PHE A 48 8.31 20.57 -21.96
N ILE A 49 7.33 20.82 -22.83
CA ILE A 49 7.55 21.38 -24.17
C ILE A 49 8.21 22.76 -24.07
N ASP A 50 7.74 23.61 -23.17
CA ASP A 50 8.31 24.94 -22.94
C ASP A 50 9.76 24.84 -22.42
N ALA A 51 10.03 23.93 -21.48
CA ALA A 51 11.38 23.68 -20.97
C ALA A 51 12.32 23.09 -22.01
N LEU A 52 11.81 22.21 -22.88
CA LEU A 52 12.55 21.65 -24.01
C LEU A 52 12.86 22.71 -25.05
N ASN A 53 11.90 23.60 -25.35
CA ASN A 53 12.08 24.74 -26.25
C ASN A 53 13.06 25.78 -25.70
N ALA A 54 13.07 25.98 -24.38
CA ALA A 54 14.04 26.86 -23.71
C ALA A 54 15.45 26.24 -23.62
N SER A 55 15.57 24.91 -23.64
CA SER A 55 16.82 24.15 -23.57
C SER A 55 17.18 23.58 -24.95
N THR A 56 17.54 24.46 -25.90
CA THR A 56 17.75 24.07 -27.31
C THR A 56 18.85 23.03 -27.53
N ASP A 57 19.79 22.91 -26.59
CA ASP A 57 20.82 21.87 -26.55
C ASP A 57 20.25 20.47 -26.27
N GLN A 58 19.06 20.38 -25.67
CA GLN A 58 18.38 19.12 -25.35
C GLN A 58 17.48 18.61 -26.50
N HIS A 59 17.11 19.45 -27.49
CA HIS A 59 16.27 19.03 -28.62
C HIS A 59 16.86 17.87 -29.44
N PRO A 60 18.15 17.88 -29.85
CA PRO A 60 18.72 16.77 -30.62
C PRO A 60 18.75 15.47 -29.81
N GLY A 61 19.03 15.57 -28.51
CA GLY A 61 19.00 14.44 -27.59
C GLY A 61 17.60 13.84 -27.48
N PHE A 62 16.59 14.69 -27.31
CA PHE A 62 15.19 14.26 -27.26
C PHE A 62 14.75 13.58 -28.57
N GLN A 63 15.02 14.20 -29.72
CA GLN A 63 14.70 13.63 -31.04
C GLN A 63 15.39 12.28 -31.24
N SER A 64 16.67 12.16 -30.89
CA SER A 64 17.41 10.90 -31.00
C SER A 64 16.84 9.81 -30.10
N LEU A 65 16.45 10.15 -28.87
CA LEU A 65 15.93 9.18 -27.89
C LEU A 65 14.48 8.76 -28.16
N THR A 66 13.74 9.56 -28.92
CA THR A 66 12.33 9.34 -29.30
C THR A 66 12.15 8.91 -30.75
N LYS A 67 13.24 8.73 -31.51
CA LYS A 67 13.19 8.27 -32.91
C LYS A 67 12.49 6.91 -33.04
N GLY A 68 11.47 6.84 -33.89
CA GLY A 68 10.64 5.65 -34.11
C GLY A 68 9.76 5.25 -32.91
N LYS A 69 9.52 6.20 -31.99
CA LYS A 69 8.71 6.00 -30.79
C LYS A 69 7.57 7.01 -30.76
N GLN A 70 6.42 6.55 -30.29
CA GLN A 70 5.31 7.42 -29.90
C GLN A 70 5.56 7.96 -28.49
N VAL A 71 5.51 9.28 -28.30
CA VAL A 71 5.54 9.92 -26.98
C VAL A 71 4.12 10.19 -26.51
N TYR A 72 3.82 9.82 -25.27
CA TYR A 72 2.51 10.03 -24.65
C TYR A 72 2.49 11.37 -23.91
N PHE A 73 2.40 12.47 -24.67
CA PHE A 73 2.47 13.83 -24.10
C PHE A 73 1.39 14.07 -23.04
N GLU A 74 0.16 13.61 -23.27
CA GLU A 74 -0.96 13.78 -22.33
C GLU A 74 -0.75 13.06 -20.98
N ASP A 75 0.28 12.22 -20.86
CA ASP A 75 0.60 11.47 -19.65
C ASP A 75 1.92 11.90 -18.98
N ILE A 76 2.54 12.96 -19.47
CA ILE A 76 3.73 13.55 -18.85
C ILE A 76 3.41 14.00 -17.42
N ARG A 77 4.34 13.75 -16.50
CA ARG A 77 4.23 14.14 -15.09
C ARG A 77 5.46 14.90 -14.64
N LEU A 78 5.27 15.90 -13.79
CA LEU A 78 6.33 16.54 -13.02
C LEU A 78 6.30 16.02 -11.58
N CYS A 79 7.45 15.55 -11.07
CA CYS A 79 7.56 15.00 -9.72
C CYS A 79 8.84 15.48 -9.02
N ASN A 80 8.85 15.42 -7.70
CA ASN A 80 10.08 15.58 -6.91
C ASN A 80 10.62 14.21 -6.53
N SER A 81 11.89 13.96 -6.83
CA SER A 81 12.59 12.69 -6.64
C SER A 81 13.83 12.87 -5.77
N SER A 82 14.03 11.95 -4.84
CA SER A 82 15.32 11.85 -4.11
C SER A 82 16.50 11.53 -5.04
N MET A 83 16.27 10.95 -6.23
CA MET A 83 17.34 10.63 -7.18
C MET A 83 17.63 11.76 -8.16
N HIS A 84 16.58 12.45 -8.62
CA HIS A 84 16.68 13.38 -9.74
C HIS A 84 16.40 14.84 -9.35
N GLY A 85 15.94 15.10 -8.12
CA GLY A 85 15.32 16.39 -7.77
C GLY A 85 13.98 16.55 -8.49
N MET A 86 13.65 17.76 -8.94
CA MET A 86 12.49 17.98 -9.83
C MET A 86 12.75 17.31 -11.18
N VAL A 87 11.81 16.47 -11.62
CA VAL A 87 11.98 15.63 -12.82
C VAL A 87 10.67 15.48 -13.59
N PHE A 88 10.75 15.65 -14.91
CA PHE A 88 9.68 15.27 -15.83
C PHE A 88 9.80 13.79 -16.18
N ILE A 89 8.70 13.06 -16.06
CA ILE A 89 8.59 11.68 -16.51
C ILE A 89 7.83 11.72 -17.83
N VAL A 90 8.51 11.36 -18.92
CA VAL A 90 8.00 11.45 -20.30
C VAL A 90 7.82 10.04 -20.88
N PRO A 91 6.61 9.47 -20.87
CA PRO A 91 6.38 8.11 -21.33
C PRO A 91 6.50 7.99 -22.85
N PHE A 92 7.06 6.87 -23.32
CA PHE A 92 7.14 6.55 -24.74
C PHE A 92 6.82 5.07 -25.02
N GLY A 93 6.47 4.78 -26.27
CA GLY A 93 6.16 3.45 -26.78
C GLY A 93 6.68 3.28 -28.20
N ASN A 94 6.75 2.05 -28.70
CA ASN A 94 7.07 1.84 -30.12
C ASN A 94 5.90 2.34 -30.99
N GLU A 95 6.19 3.03 -32.08
CA GLU A 95 5.16 3.53 -32.99
C GLU A 95 4.20 2.42 -33.46
N GLY A 96 2.90 2.72 -33.49
CA GLY A 96 1.86 1.81 -33.97
C GLY A 96 1.50 0.66 -33.02
N THR A 97 2.21 0.50 -31.90
CA THR A 97 1.91 -0.57 -30.92
C THR A 97 0.87 -0.17 -29.87
N GLY A 98 0.67 1.13 -29.64
CA GLY A 98 -0.20 1.65 -28.58
C GLY A 98 0.21 1.25 -27.16
N THR A 99 1.41 0.68 -27.00
CA THR A 99 1.93 0.18 -25.71
C THR A 99 3.09 1.04 -25.25
N VAL A 100 3.06 1.51 -24.01
CA VAL A 100 4.16 2.20 -23.34
C VAL A 100 5.28 1.18 -23.09
N SER A 101 6.47 1.45 -23.62
CA SER A 101 7.64 0.57 -23.55
C SER A 101 8.84 1.22 -22.81
N GLY A 102 8.66 2.43 -22.28
CA GLY A 102 9.61 3.08 -21.38
C GLY A 102 9.24 4.52 -21.09
N ALA A 103 10.12 5.24 -20.40
CA ALA A 103 10.00 6.67 -20.15
C ALA A 103 11.38 7.36 -20.14
N LEU A 104 11.39 8.64 -20.46
CA LEU A 104 12.54 9.53 -20.24
C LEU A 104 12.33 10.27 -18.93
N TYR A 105 13.26 10.12 -17.99
CA TYR A 105 13.32 10.89 -16.76
C TYR A 105 14.21 12.10 -17.02
N TYR A 106 13.61 13.27 -17.18
CA TYR A 106 14.26 14.53 -17.51
C TYR A 106 14.36 15.44 -16.26
N PRO A 107 15.51 15.49 -15.58
CA PRO A 107 15.67 16.39 -14.44
C PRO A 107 15.61 17.84 -14.92
N VAL A 108 14.98 18.71 -14.13
CA VAL A 108 14.83 20.14 -14.42
C VAL A 108 15.39 20.96 -13.28
N GLY A 109 16.10 22.04 -13.61
CA GLY A 109 16.56 23.00 -12.61
C GLY A 109 15.40 23.74 -11.95
N PHE A 110 15.52 23.95 -10.65
CA PHE A 110 14.51 24.68 -9.87
C PHE A 110 15.17 25.52 -8.78
N THR A 111 14.47 26.58 -8.38
CA THR A 111 14.76 27.38 -7.19
C THR A 111 13.63 27.16 -6.20
N GLN A 112 13.96 26.91 -4.94
CA GLN A 112 12.97 26.79 -3.89
C GLN A 112 12.65 28.18 -3.32
N LEU A 113 11.36 28.46 -3.13
CA LEU A 113 10.84 29.68 -2.52
C LEU A 113 10.61 29.50 -1.01
N ASP A 114 10.46 30.60 -0.29
CA ASP A 114 10.32 30.64 1.18
C ASP A 114 9.01 30.00 1.68
N ASP A 115 8.01 29.85 0.83
CA ASP A 115 6.69 29.29 1.14
C ASP A 115 6.49 27.86 0.59
N GLU A 116 7.59 27.11 0.44
CA GLU A 116 7.61 25.70 0.00
C GLU A 116 7.16 25.48 -1.46
N ARG A 117 6.95 26.57 -2.22
CA ARG A 117 6.80 26.50 -3.68
C ARG A 117 8.15 26.36 -4.36
N VAL A 118 8.14 25.85 -5.58
CA VAL A 118 9.34 25.79 -6.44
C VAL A 118 9.09 26.53 -7.73
N GLU A 119 10.09 27.28 -8.18
CA GLU A 119 10.10 27.90 -9.50
C GLU A 119 11.04 27.11 -10.41
N LEU A 120 10.51 26.61 -11.53
CA LEU A 120 11.33 25.94 -12.54
C LEU A 120 12.11 27.00 -13.30
N ASN A 121 13.42 26.78 -13.45
CA ASN A 121 14.24 27.66 -14.28
C ASN A 121 14.30 27.21 -15.75
N ASN A 122 13.48 26.21 -16.11
CA ASN A 122 13.33 25.62 -17.44
C ASN A 122 14.63 25.12 -18.09
N LYS A 123 15.67 24.87 -17.29
CA LYS A 123 16.93 24.24 -17.75
C LYS A 123 16.83 22.73 -17.55
N LEU A 124 16.60 22.01 -18.63
CA LEU A 124 16.63 20.56 -18.63
C LEU A 124 18.06 20.04 -18.52
N LYS A 125 18.25 18.97 -17.75
CA LYS A 125 19.49 18.20 -17.69
C LYS A 125 19.38 16.96 -18.57
N SER A 126 20.50 16.26 -18.74
CA SER A 126 20.54 15.01 -19.49
C SER A 126 19.50 14.00 -18.96
N PRO A 127 18.68 13.40 -19.85
CA PRO A 127 17.67 12.45 -19.44
C PRO A 127 18.26 11.08 -19.11
N GLN A 128 17.62 10.39 -18.18
CA GLN A 128 17.80 8.95 -18.00
C GLN A 128 16.70 8.22 -18.77
N VAL A 129 17.08 7.36 -19.72
CA VAL A 129 16.14 6.45 -20.38
C VAL A 129 15.83 5.31 -19.43
N VAL A 130 14.56 5.02 -19.18
CA VAL A 130 14.14 3.88 -18.37
C VAL A 130 13.23 3.01 -19.22
N ASN A 131 13.76 1.89 -19.68
CA ASN A 131 13.03 0.81 -20.34
C ASN A 131 13.24 -0.49 -19.55
N ALA A 132 12.69 -1.61 -20.03
CA ALA A 132 12.82 -2.90 -19.35
C ALA A 132 14.28 -3.30 -19.13
N GLU A 133 15.17 -3.04 -20.09
CA GLU A 133 16.59 -3.38 -20.01
C GLU A 133 17.30 -2.55 -18.93
N THR A 134 17.19 -1.21 -18.97
CA THR A 134 17.78 -0.32 -17.98
C THR A 134 17.23 -0.60 -16.58
N LEU A 135 15.93 -0.87 -16.47
CA LEU A 135 15.31 -1.24 -15.20
C LEU A 135 15.90 -2.55 -14.64
N ASN A 136 16.16 -3.54 -15.50
CA ASN A 136 16.68 -4.85 -15.12
C ASN A 136 18.19 -4.89 -14.85
N ASN A 137 18.97 -4.01 -15.48
CA ASN A 137 20.43 -4.11 -15.50
C ASN A 137 21.13 -2.95 -14.79
N ASP A 138 20.61 -1.73 -14.93
CA ASP A 138 21.33 -0.52 -14.52
C ASP A 138 20.78 0.06 -13.22
N ILE A 139 19.47 -0.09 -12.99
CA ILE A 139 18.82 0.40 -11.77
C ILE A 139 19.02 -0.63 -10.64
N PRO A 140 19.57 -0.22 -9.48
CA PRO A 140 19.70 -1.10 -8.32
C PRO A 140 18.37 -1.71 -7.93
N ILE A 141 18.36 -3.00 -7.58
CA ILE A 141 17.11 -3.73 -7.31
C ILE A 141 16.26 -3.09 -6.20
N THR A 142 16.89 -2.45 -5.23
CA THR A 142 16.19 -1.67 -4.19
C THR A 142 15.37 -0.54 -4.81
N GLN A 143 15.88 0.16 -5.82
CA GLN A 143 15.22 1.34 -6.39
C GLN A 143 14.23 1.02 -7.52
N ARG A 144 14.25 -0.20 -8.10
CA ARG A 144 13.42 -0.57 -9.27
C ARG A 144 11.93 -0.34 -9.06
N PHE A 145 11.46 -0.53 -7.83
CA PHE A 145 10.07 -0.24 -7.48
C PHE A 145 9.67 1.22 -7.77
N LEU A 146 10.53 2.20 -7.44
CA LEU A 146 10.20 3.62 -7.63
C LEU A 146 9.89 3.92 -9.11
N TYR A 147 10.60 3.26 -10.01
CA TYR A 147 10.39 3.35 -11.45
C TYR A 147 9.18 2.52 -11.92
N SER A 148 9.06 1.26 -11.48
CA SER A 148 7.90 0.41 -11.83
C SER A 148 6.56 1.02 -11.40
N ASN A 149 6.52 1.70 -10.26
CA ASN A 149 5.32 2.38 -9.77
C ASN A 149 4.87 3.51 -10.70
N ASP A 150 5.80 4.23 -11.33
CA ASP A 150 5.45 5.26 -12.32
C ASP A 150 4.74 4.65 -13.53
N PHE A 151 5.18 3.47 -13.98
CA PHE A 151 4.55 2.72 -15.08
C PHE A 151 3.21 2.09 -14.67
N THR A 152 3.07 1.65 -13.42
CA THR A 152 1.79 1.18 -12.86
C THR A 152 0.75 2.29 -12.86
N ILE A 153 1.11 3.52 -12.46
CA ILE A 153 0.22 4.68 -12.52
C ILE A 153 -0.30 4.96 -13.94
N LEU A 154 0.53 4.76 -14.97
CA LEU A 154 0.09 4.89 -16.36
C LEU A 154 -0.90 3.78 -16.75
N SER A 155 -0.65 2.55 -16.28
CA SER A 155 -1.58 1.43 -16.48
C SER A 155 -2.93 1.67 -15.81
N ASP A 156 -2.94 2.24 -14.60
CA ASP A 156 -4.16 2.56 -13.84
C ASP A 156 -4.99 3.66 -14.51
N LYS A 157 -4.35 4.54 -15.30
CA LYS A 157 -5.03 5.52 -16.17
C LYS A 157 -5.61 4.91 -17.44
N GLY A 158 -5.43 3.61 -17.67
CA GLY A 158 -5.96 2.89 -18.83
C GLY A 158 -5.02 2.82 -20.04
N LEU A 159 -3.75 3.26 -19.92
CA LEU A 159 -2.77 3.04 -20.98
C LEU A 159 -2.33 1.57 -21.00
N GLN A 160 -2.07 1.03 -22.19
CA GLN A 160 -1.38 -0.24 -22.29
C GLN A 160 0.10 -0.02 -22.01
N VAL A 161 0.63 -0.75 -21.04
CA VAL A 161 2.02 -0.63 -20.58
C VAL A 161 2.66 -2.01 -20.59
N ASP A 162 3.88 -2.12 -21.14
CA ASP A 162 4.67 -3.34 -21.13
C ASP A 162 4.81 -3.86 -19.70
N ASP A 163 4.37 -5.11 -19.49
CA ASP A 163 4.36 -5.74 -18.17
C ASP A 163 5.75 -5.85 -17.54
N SER A 164 6.82 -5.89 -18.35
CA SER A 164 8.20 -5.91 -17.86
C SER A 164 8.61 -4.62 -17.14
N LEU A 165 7.96 -3.48 -17.45
CA LEU A 165 8.17 -2.21 -16.75
C LEU A 165 7.48 -2.18 -15.41
N LYS A 166 6.37 -2.92 -15.28
CA LYS A 166 5.61 -3.12 -14.05
C LYS A 166 6.09 -4.35 -13.27
N ALA A 167 7.06 -5.08 -13.80
CA ALA A 167 7.48 -6.36 -13.24
C ALA A 167 8.13 -6.25 -11.87
N TYR A 168 8.54 -5.05 -11.42
CA TYR A 168 9.00 -4.82 -10.05
C TYR A 168 7.95 -4.14 -9.18
N GLU A 169 6.70 -4.05 -9.64
CA GLU A 169 5.58 -3.67 -8.80
C GLU A 169 5.38 -4.70 -7.68
N PHE A 170 5.76 -5.98 -7.85
CA PHE A 170 5.77 -6.90 -6.69
C PHE A 170 6.78 -6.48 -5.62
N LEU A 171 7.82 -5.70 -5.98
CA LEU A 171 8.70 -5.15 -4.96
C LEU A 171 7.97 -4.15 -4.07
N LYS A 172 6.83 -3.60 -4.50
CA LYS A 172 5.84 -2.97 -3.61
C LYS A 172 5.53 -3.95 -2.50
N ASP A 173 5.85 -3.54 -1.29
CA ASP A 173 5.61 -4.33 -0.09
C ASP A 173 6.43 -5.64 0.04
N SER A 174 7.41 -5.91 -0.84
CA SER A 174 8.33 -7.06 -0.69
C SER A 174 9.63 -6.72 0.04
N MET A 175 10.17 -7.71 0.75
CA MET A 175 11.51 -7.65 1.35
C MET A 175 12.52 -8.40 0.49
N MET A 176 13.69 -7.78 0.27
CA MET A 176 14.83 -8.44 -0.37
C MET A 176 16.03 -8.47 0.57
N PRO A 177 16.53 -9.65 0.97
CA PRO A 177 17.83 -9.74 1.61
C PRO A 177 18.91 -9.35 0.59
N LEU A 178 19.68 -8.32 0.90
CA LEU A 178 20.81 -7.92 0.07
C LEU A 178 22.01 -8.82 0.38
N THR A 179 22.65 -9.31 -0.68
CA THR A 179 23.95 -9.97 -0.59
C THR A 179 25.04 -8.98 -0.18
N GLN A 180 26.14 -9.48 0.38
CA GLN A 180 27.25 -8.63 0.83
C GLN A 180 27.82 -7.76 -0.30
N GLU A 181 27.75 -8.20 -1.56
CA GLU A 181 28.15 -7.40 -2.73
C GLU A 181 27.16 -6.29 -3.10
N GLN A 182 25.87 -6.42 -2.74
CA GLN A 182 24.82 -5.42 -2.97
C GLN A 182 24.76 -4.35 -1.88
N LEU A 183 25.48 -4.54 -0.78
CA LEU A 183 25.62 -3.52 0.26
C LEU A 183 26.49 -2.35 -0.27
N PRO A 184 26.05 -1.09 -0.12
CA PRO A 184 26.86 0.05 -0.54
C PRO A 184 28.20 0.04 0.21
N ARG A 185 29.31 -0.06 -0.52
CA ARG A 185 30.66 0.03 0.05
C ARG A 185 30.96 1.47 0.43
N THR A 186 30.52 1.90 1.61
CA THR A 186 30.86 3.23 2.10
C THR A 186 32.25 3.19 2.74
N ARG A 187 33.18 4.02 2.23
CA ARG A 187 34.49 4.33 2.85
C ARG A 187 34.37 5.15 4.14
N TYR A 188 33.17 5.32 4.69
CA TYR A 188 32.95 6.07 5.90
C TYR A 188 32.99 5.12 7.09
N GLU A 189 34.14 5.11 7.78
CA GLU A 189 34.14 4.99 9.24
C GLU A 189 33.09 5.96 9.77
N ASN A 190 32.17 5.49 10.60
CA ASN A 190 31.14 6.31 11.23
C ASN A 190 31.84 7.30 12.20
N PRO A 191 31.98 8.60 11.88
CA PRO A 191 32.87 9.48 12.64
C PRO A 191 32.24 10.05 13.93
N TYR A 192 31.04 9.63 14.33
CA TYR A 192 30.26 10.39 15.31
C TYR A 192 29.62 9.52 16.42
N THR A 193 30.25 9.63 17.59
CA THR A 193 29.84 9.33 18.98
C THR A 193 29.57 7.87 19.37
N GLU A 194 30.22 7.48 20.48
CA GLU A 194 30.23 6.16 21.13
C GLU A 194 28.80 5.64 21.46
N GLY A 195 28.52 4.37 21.21
CA GLY A 195 27.26 3.72 21.62
C GLY A 195 26.65 2.78 20.55
N ALA A 196 25.63 2.01 20.94
CA ALA A 196 24.84 1.19 20.02
C ALA A 196 23.71 2.03 19.40
N LYS A 197 23.56 2.02 18.08
CA LYS A 197 22.62 2.90 17.36
C LYS A 197 22.03 2.23 16.12
N ALA A 198 20.80 2.59 15.79
CA ALA A 198 20.13 2.24 14.54
C ALA A 198 20.07 3.45 13.61
N VAL A 199 20.48 3.27 12.37
CA VAL A 199 20.51 4.32 11.32
C VAL A 199 19.54 3.92 10.23
N PHE A 200 18.58 4.79 9.95
CA PHE A 200 17.56 4.64 8.92
C PHE A 200 17.83 5.64 7.80
N LYS A 201 17.89 5.19 6.54
CA LYS A 201 18.04 6.02 5.35
C LYS A 201 16.77 5.94 4.50
N LEU A 202 16.14 7.06 4.25
CA LEU A 202 14.86 7.18 3.56
C LEU A 202 15.07 7.80 2.17
N SER A 203 14.73 7.03 1.15
CA SER A 203 14.59 7.48 -0.24
C SER A 203 13.11 7.72 -0.53
N TYR A 204 12.79 8.74 -1.32
CA TYR A 204 11.40 9.09 -1.57
C TYR A 204 11.14 9.71 -2.95
N THR A 205 9.88 9.65 -3.38
CA THR A 205 9.30 10.52 -4.41
C THR A 205 8.04 11.18 -3.84
N SER A 206 7.77 12.42 -4.22
CA SER A 206 6.65 13.19 -3.69
C SER A 206 5.91 13.97 -4.77
N SER A 207 4.58 14.06 -4.62
CA SER A 207 3.70 14.80 -5.51
C SER A 207 2.66 15.58 -4.71
N TYR A 208 2.40 16.83 -5.11
CA TYR A 208 1.34 17.64 -4.51
C TYR A 208 -0.04 17.14 -4.90
N THR A 209 -0.96 17.10 -3.94
CA THR A 209 -2.34 16.63 -4.08
C THR A 209 -3.37 17.69 -3.71
N GLY A 210 -2.95 18.95 -3.55
CA GLY A 210 -3.86 20.05 -3.25
C GLY A 210 -4.61 20.58 -4.48
N PRO A 211 -5.48 21.59 -4.27
CA PRO A 211 -6.26 22.19 -5.34
C PRO A 211 -5.35 22.79 -6.41
N LEU A 212 -5.82 22.75 -7.65
CA LEU A 212 -5.10 23.28 -8.80
C LEU A 212 -4.92 24.81 -8.65
N ASP A 213 -3.68 25.25 -8.44
CA ASP A 213 -3.35 26.65 -8.13
C ASP A 213 -2.28 27.25 -9.07
N TRP A 214 -2.02 26.60 -10.21
CA TRP A 214 -1.07 27.03 -11.24
C TRP A 214 0.41 27.07 -10.82
N ASP A 215 0.73 26.79 -9.56
CA ASP A 215 2.09 26.78 -9.03
C ASP A 215 2.77 25.39 -9.18
N CYS A 216 4.10 25.36 -9.10
CA CYS A 216 4.86 24.12 -8.93
C CYS A 216 5.18 23.95 -7.44
N HIS A 217 4.92 22.75 -6.92
CA HIS A 217 5.06 22.45 -5.51
C HIS A 217 6.17 21.41 -5.30
N GLY A 218 7.04 21.64 -4.32
CA GLY A 218 8.14 20.76 -4.00
C GLY A 218 8.46 20.78 -2.51
N VAL A 219 8.84 19.64 -1.93
CA VAL A 219 9.11 19.59 -0.49
C VAL A 219 10.48 20.17 -0.19
N GLY A 220 10.49 21.20 0.65
CA GLY A 220 11.69 21.89 1.07
C GLY A 220 12.67 21.06 1.89
N HIS A 221 13.94 21.47 1.92
CA HIS A 221 14.95 20.79 2.73
C HIS A 221 14.60 20.81 4.22
N ASN A 222 14.39 22.00 4.78
CA ASN A 222 14.06 22.19 6.19
C ASN A 222 12.70 21.56 6.52
N THR A 223 11.71 21.75 5.64
CA THR A 223 10.38 21.13 5.74
C THR A 223 10.46 19.61 5.88
N MET A 224 11.26 18.96 5.02
CA MET A 224 11.41 17.50 5.06
C MET A 224 12.08 17.02 6.35
N GLU A 225 13.06 17.77 6.87
CA GLU A 225 13.66 17.48 8.17
C GLU A 225 12.71 17.72 9.34
N GLU A 226 11.89 18.77 9.28
CA GLU A 226 10.86 19.07 10.27
C GLU A 226 9.79 17.99 10.30
N TRP A 227 9.31 17.56 9.13
CA TRP A 227 8.35 16.45 9.03
C TRP A 227 8.94 15.14 9.55
N ALA A 228 10.23 14.88 9.30
CA ALA A 228 10.94 13.73 9.85
C ALA A 228 11.05 13.81 11.40
N LYS A 229 11.36 14.99 11.96
CA LYS A 229 11.36 15.21 13.42
C LYS A 229 9.96 15.07 14.01
N GLU A 230 8.95 15.59 13.34
CA GLU A 230 7.56 15.44 13.79
C GLU A 230 7.11 13.97 13.75
N ALA A 231 7.47 13.22 12.70
CA ALA A 231 7.21 11.79 12.61
C ALA A 231 7.90 10.99 13.73
N LEU A 232 9.11 11.39 14.14
CA LEU A 232 9.81 10.81 15.30
C LEU A 232 9.05 11.06 16.59
N TRP A 233 8.63 12.31 16.82
CA TRP A 233 7.85 12.68 18.00
C TRP A 233 6.54 11.90 18.08
N ARG A 234 5.83 11.78 16.96
CA ARG A 234 4.59 10.98 16.83
C ARG A 234 4.84 9.47 16.94
N SER A 235 6.07 9.01 16.71
CA SER A 235 6.52 7.63 16.97
C SER A 235 7.00 7.42 18.42
N GLU A 236 6.69 8.37 19.31
CA GLU A 236 7.11 8.42 20.72
C GLU A 236 8.63 8.42 20.95
N ILE A 237 9.42 8.75 19.93
CA ILE A 237 10.86 8.94 20.06
C ILE A 237 11.14 10.44 20.03
N PRO A 238 11.54 11.04 21.16
CA PRO A 238 11.78 12.47 21.17
C PRO A 238 12.92 12.83 20.20
N PRO A 239 12.71 13.78 19.25
CA PRO A 239 13.70 14.08 18.21
C PRO A 239 15.04 14.57 18.75
N TYR A 240 15.05 15.17 19.95
CA TYR A 240 16.29 15.62 20.60
C TYR A 240 17.20 14.48 21.08
N TYR A 241 16.70 13.23 21.13
CA TYR A 241 17.51 12.01 21.31
C TYR A 241 17.96 11.38 19.99
N CYS A 242 17.58 11.97 18.86
CA CYS A 242 17.87 11.47 17.54
C CYS A 242 18.73 12.46 16.77
N LYS A 243 19.46 11.95 15.79
CA LYS A 243 20.00 12.76 14.71
C LYS A 243 19.08 12.63 13.51
N VAL A 244 18.54 13.74 13.02
CA VAL A 244 17.80 13.80 11.76
C VAL A 244 18.57 14.76 10.86
N GLU A 245 19.07 14.25 9.74
CA GLU A 245 19.81 15.04 8.77
C GLU A 245 19.41 14.64 7.36
N LYS A 246 19.32 15.61 6.47
CA LYS A 246 19.19 15.35 5.04
C LYS A 246 20.57 15.31 4.40
N GLU A 247 20.91 14.19 3.76
CA GLU A 247 22.19 14.03 3.06
C GLU A 247 22.24 15.00 1.85
N TRP A 248 23.13 15.99 1.91
CA TRP A 248 23.24 17.07 0.92
C TRP A 248 23.52 16.58 -0.51
N TYR A 249 24.14 15.42 -0.69
CA TYR A 249 24.50 14.89 -2.00
C TYR A 249 23.46 13.94 -2.61
N GLU A 250 22.68 13.22 -1.78
CA GLU A 250 21.77 12.17 -2.25
C GLU A 250 20.29 12.50 -2.07
N ASN A 251 19.95 13.70 -1.60
CA ASN A 251 18.57 14.16 -1.35
C ASN A 251 17.73 13.14 -0.55
N LYS A 252 18.38 12.46 0.42
CA LYS A 252 17.82 11.44 1.31
C LYS A 252 17.71 11.95 2.74
N ILE A 253 16.77 11.43 3.51
CA ILE A 253 16.71 11.68 4.96
C ILE A 253 17.40 10.55 5.70
N VAL A 254 18.27 10.89 6.64
CA VAL A 254 18.94 9.97 7.55
C VAL A 254 18.49 10.23 8.97
N VAL A 255 18.05 9.18 9.65
CA VAL A 255 17.62 9.21 11.04
C VAL A 255 18.48 8.23 11.83
N ALA A 256 19.27 8.73 12.78
CA ALA A 256 20.04 7.91 13.69
C ALA A 256 19.45 7.97 15.10
N ILE A 257 19.22 6.81 15.69
CA ILE A 257 18.56 6.65 16.99
C ILE A 257 19.44 5.76 17.87
N ASP A 258 19.64 6.16 19.11
CA ASP A 258 20.29 5.30 20.11
C ASP A 258 19.47 4.02 20.31
N CYS A 259 20.12 2.86 20.32
CA CYS A 259 19.45 1.57 20.48
C CYS A 259 18.72 1.46 21.82
N GLU A 260 19.19 2.09 22.90
CA GLU A 260 18.49 2.13 24.17
C GLU A 260 17.17 2.89 24.06
N VAL A 261 17.16 4.00 23.33
CA VAL A 261 15.95 4.79 23.07
C VAL A 261 15.01 4.02 22.14
N LEU A 262 15.54 3.47 21.05
CA LEU A 262 14.78 2.68 20.07
C LEU A 262 14.14 1.47 20.74
N TYR A 263 14.91 0.61 21.41
CA TYR A 263 14.40 -0.66 21.95
C TYR A 263 13.47 -0.51 23.17
N ARG A 264 13.51 0.65 23.86
CA ARG A 264 12.46 1.01 24.83
C ARG A 264 11.09 1.22 24.18
N LYS A 265 11.07 1.59 22.89
CA LYS A 265 9.85 1.90 22.13
C LYS A 265 9.46 0.80 21.16
N CYS A 266 10.43 0.25 20.47
CA CYS A 266 10.25 -0.76 19.45
C CYS A 266 11.39 -1.77 19.51
N SER A 267 11.07 -3.00 19.94
CA SER A 267 12.05 -4.08 20.07
C SER A 267 12.64 -4.55 18.72
N ASP A 268 12.01 -4.19 17.60
CA ASP A 268 12.43 -4.53 16.26
C ASP A 268 12.66 -3.25 15.42
N PRO A 269 13.90 -2.95 14.98
CA PRO A 269 14.19 -1.79 14.13
C PRO A 269 13.38 -1.80 12.83
N ARG A 270 13.00 -2.99 12.34
CA ARG A 270 12.11 -3.12 11.18
C ARG A 270 10.73 -2.57 11.49
N VAL A 271 10.11 -2.99 12.59
CA VAL A 271 8.81 -2.49 13.06
C VAL A 271 8.86 -0.98 13.30
N PHE A 272 10.01 -0.46 13.74
CA PHE A 272 10.20 0.98 13.84
C PHE A 272 10.25 1.66 12.47
N ALA A 273 11.04 1.14 11.51
CA ALA A 273 11.01 1.64 10.13
C ALA A 273 9.59 1.63 9.56
N MET A 274 8.78 0.63 9.97
CA MET A 274 7.36 0.53 9.63
C MET A 274 6.54 1.72 10.08
N ASN A 275 6.49 1.88 11.39
CA ASN A 275 5.68 2.91 12.01
C ASN A 275 6.18 4.30 11.63
N TYR A 276 7.51 4.49 11.59
CA TYR A 276 8.13 5.76 11.27
C TYR A 276 7.81 6.25 9.86
N SER A 277 7.87 5.37 8.85
CA SER A 277 7.58 5.80 7.46
C SER A 277 6.10 6.06 7.25
N SER A 278 5.22 5.31 7.93
CA SER A 278 3.78 5.60 7.95
C SER A 278 3.52 6.97 8.57
N MET A 279 4.20 7.27 9.68
CA MET A 279 4.06 8.54 10.36
C MET A 279 4.56 9.72 9.52
N LEU A 280 5.67 9.53 8.81
CA LEU A 280 6.21 10.53 7.90
C LEU A 280 5.28 10.81 6.72
N HIS A 281 4.68 9.75 6.16
CA HIS A 281 3.66 9.89 5.13
C HIS A 281 2.42 10.66 5.65
N GLN A 282 1.96 10.38 6.86
CA GLN A 282 0.84 11.09 7.48
C GLN A 282 1.13 12.58 7.72
N VAL A 283 2.36 12.92 8.15
CA VAL A 283 2.78 14.31 8.30
C VAL A 283 2.72 15.00 6.94
N ALA A 284 3.33 14.43 5.89
CA ALA A 284 3.30 15.00 4.54
C ALA A 284 1.87 15.15 3.96
N ALA A 285 1.00 14.16 4.21
CA ALA A 285 -0.39 14.20 3.77
C ALA A 285 -1.18 15.36 4.40
N ALA A 286 -0.88 15.72 5.66
CA ALA A 286 -1.47 16.90 6.31
C ALA A 286 -1.13 18.21 5.59
N HIS A 287 -0.03 18.22 4.82
CA HIS A 287 0.42 19.33 3.98
C HIS A 287 0.07 19.17 2.50
N ARG A 288 -0.90 18.29 2.16
CA ARG A 288 -1.34 18.02 0.78
C ARG A 288 -0.21 17.51 -0.12
N VAL A 289 0.72 16.74 0.45
CA VAL A 289 1.79 16.08 -0.29
C VAL A 289 1.64 14.58 -0.12
N ASN A 290 1.47 13.88 -1.24
CA ASN A 290 1.59 12.44 -1.27
C ASN A 290 3.08 12.06 -1.38
N MET A 291 3.52 11.08 -0.59
CA MET A 291 4.90 10.61 -0.57
C MET A 291 4.98 9.10 -0.70
N PHE A 292 5.81 8.63 -1.62
CA PHE A 292 6.25 7.23 -1.67
C PHE A 292 7.63 7.13 -1.04
N ILE A 293 7.75 6.30 -0.01
CA ILE A 293 8.93 6.23 0.84
C ILE A 293 9.48 4.81 0.83
N GLN A 294 10.79 4.71 0.66
CA GLN A 294 11.56 3.50 0.77
C GLN A 294 12.66 3.70 1.81
N VAL A 295 12.66 2.87 2.85
CA VAL A 295 13.58 3.03 3.99
C VAL A 295 14.53 1.87 4.06
N THR A 296 15.82 2.10 4.13
CA THR A 296 16.82 1.08 4.53
C THR A 296 17.30 1.37 5.94
N TYR A 297 17.70 0.36 6.72
CA TYR A 297 18.26 0.54 8.06
C TYR A 297 19.51 -0.29 8.31
N GLN A 298 20.35 0.18 9.24
CA GLN A 298 21.55 -0.49 9.72
C GLN A 298 21.69 -0.28 11.23
N VAL A 299 21.91 -1.36 11.99
CA VAL A 299 22.16 -1.31 13.43
C VAL A 299 23.63 -1.55 13.73
N TYR A 300 24.22 -0.67 14.54
CA TYR A 300 25.61 -0.69 14.96
C TYR A 300 25.72 -0.89 16.47
N GLY A 301 26.76 -1.61 16.93
CA GLY A 301 27.10 -1.76 18.35
C GLY A 301 26.40 -2.93 19.06
N THR A 302 26.65 -3.09 20.36
CA THR A 302 26.11 -4.19 21.19
C THR A 302 25.02 -3.69 22.13
N TYR A 303 23.80 -4.25 22.07
CA TYR A 303 22.73 -3.98 23.04
C TYR A 303 22.64 -5.12 24.05
N ARG A 304 22.76 -4.82 25.35
CA ARG A 304 22.70 -5.81 26.44
C ARG A 304 21.26 -6.10 26.86
N LEU A 305 20.61 -7.05 26.18
CA LEU A 305 19.66 -7.96 26.85
C LEU A 305 20.40 -9.28 26.99
N GLY A 306 20.55 -9.75 28.23
CA GLY A 306 21.50 -10.81 28.58
C GLY A 306 21.47 -12.01 27.63
N TRP A 307 22.59 -12.25 26.95
CA TRP A 307 23.30 -13.52 26.75
C TRP A 307 24.45 -13.26 25.76
N ASN A 308 25.69 -13.48 26.23
CA ASN A 308 26.97 -13.59 25.52
C ASN A 308 27.43 -12.50 24.52
N ARG A 309 28.71 -12.12 24.67
CA ARG A 309 29.44 -11.13 23.86
C ARG A 309 29.50 -11.53 22.39
N GLY A 310 29.00 -10.66 21.51
CA GLY A 310 29.22 -10.70 20.07
C GLY A 310 28.77 -9.39 19.43
N THR A 311 29.57 -8.85 18.51
CA THR A 311 29.18 -7.71 17.67
C THR A 311 28.24 -8.23 16.58
N GLY A 312 27.00 -7.75 16.55
CA GLY A 312 26.00 -8.14 15.55
C GLY A 312 25.35 -6.91 14.94
N GLY A 313 25.39 -6.80 13.61
CA GLY A 313 24.65 -5.77 12.86
C GLY A 313 23.44 -6.41 12.16
N SER A 314 22.31 -5.71 12.17
CA SER A 314 21.12 -6.09 11.42
C SER A 314 20.74 -4.96 10.46
N THR A 315 20.31 -5.33 9.25
CA THR A 315 19.91 -4.40 8.18
C THR A 315 18.56 -4.82 7.60
N GLY A 316 17.71 -3.87 7.19
CA GLY A 316 16.42 -4.18 6.54
C GLY A 316 15.71 -2.95 5.97
N GLU A 317 14.51 -3.11 5.42
CA GLU A 317 13.80 -2.04 4.69
C GLU A 317 12.27 -2.04 4.82
N TYR A 318 11.59 -0.87 4.72
CA TYR A 318 10.12 -0.70 4.83
C TYR A 318 9.50 0.34 3.87
N LYS A 319 8.21 0.15 3.54
CA LYS A 319 7.32 1.04 2.74
C LYS A 319 5.94 1.27 3.43
N PRO A 320 5.42 2.51 3.50
CA PRO A 320 4.07 2.79 4.01
C PRO A 320 2.97 2.65 2.93
N LYS A 321 1.76 2.25 3.36
CA LYS A 321 0.50 2.35 2.57
C LYS A 321 -0.09 3.77 2.66
N PRO A 322 -0.88 4.23 1.65
CA PRO A 322 -1.68 5.45 1.78
C PRO A 322 -2.71 5.29 2.91
N TYR A 323 -2.90 6.36 3.69
CA TYR A 323 -3.68 6.38 4.92
C TYR A 323 -5.07 6.98 4.68
N ASP A 324 -6.12 6.23 5.07
CA ASP A 324 -7.51 6.69 5.14
C ASP A 324 -7.86 7.10 6.59
N GLY A 325 -7.83 8.41 6.89
CA GLY A 325 -8.68 9.00 7.94
C GLY A 325 -8.18 9.06 9.40
N LEU A 326 -8.41 10.23 10.00
CA LEU A 326 -7.82 10.84 11.21
C LEU A 326 -7.94 10.04 12.53
N TYR A 327 -6.80 9.93 13.25
CA TYR A 327 -6.73 9.51 14.64
C TYR A 327 -7.06 10.70 15.57
N ALA A 328 -8.10 10.54 16.41
CA ALA A 328 -8.42 11.49 17.46
C ALA A 328 -7.82 11.01 18.80
N ASP A 329 -6.91 11.81 19.35
CA ASP A 329 -6.34 11.62 20.68
C ASP A 329 -7.42 11.67 21.77
N ASN A 330 -7.34 10.75 22.74
CA ASN A 330 -7.82 11.02 24.10
C ASN A 330 -6.99 10.24 25.13
N TYR A 331 -6.13 11.00 25.82
CA TYR A 331 -5.41 10.63 27.04
C TYR A 331 -6.39 10.15 28.13
N ALA A 332 -6.17 8.94 28.68
CA ALA A 332 -5.90 8.73 30.10
C ALA A 332 -5.85 7.24 30.53
N SER A 333 -5.12 7.02 31.62
CA SER A 333 -4.89 5.82 32.45
C SER A 333 -3.91 4.76 31.92
N ARG A 334 -2.77 4.68 32.63
CA ARG A 334 -1.77 3.60 32.57
C ARG A 334 -2.44 2.23 32.80
N LEU A 335 -2.69 1.50 31.73
CA LEU A 335 -2.98 0.07 31.76
C LEU A 335 -1.77 -0.64 31.18
N ILE A 336 -1.13 -1.50 31.97
CA ILE A 336 -0.04 -2.36 31.48
C ILE A 336 -0.67 -3.32 30.46
N PRO A 337 -0.22 -3.33 29.19
CA PRO A 337 -0.93 -4.10 28.18
C PRO A 337 -0.86 -5.60 28.47
N GLN A 338 -2.01 -6.24 28.57
CA GLN A 338 -2.13 -7.69 28.72
C GLN A 338 -1.67 -8.37 27.43
N SER A 339 -0.92 -9.45 27.58
CA SER A 339 -0.35 -10.16 26.43
C SER A 339 -1.37 -11.00 25.67
N LYS A 340 -2.45 -11.43 26.33
CA LYS A 340 -3.53 -12.26 25.78
C LYS A 340 -4.85 -12.01 26.52
N ILE A 341 -5.99 -12.23 25.86
CA ILE A 341 -7.29 -12.35 26.54
C ILE A 341 -7.23 -13.54 27.51
N PRO A 342 -7.57 -13.36 28.80
CA PRO A 342 -7.49 -14.42 29.80
C PRO A 342 -8.51 -15.53 29.56
N GLU A 343 -8.09 -16.76 29.86
CA GLU A 343 -8.93 -17.95 29.76
C GLU A 343 -9.82 -18.07 31.00
N GLU A 344 -11.14 -18.11 30.80
CA GLU A 344 -12.14 -18.23 31.87
C GLU A 344 -13.45 -18.80 31.29
N CYS A 345 -13.60 -20.12 31.38
CA CYS A 345 -14.72 -20.86 30.80
C CYS A 345 -16.01 -20.78 31.62
N ASP A 346 -15.93 -20.63 32.94
CA ASP A 346 -17.13 -20.68 33.81
C ASP A 346 -18.03 -19.47 33.58
N SER A 347 -17.44 -18.36 33.14
CA SER A 347 -18.15 -17.13 32.79
C SER A 347 -18.74 -17.14 31.36
N LEU A 348 -18.50 -18.19 30.57
CA LEU A 348 -19.00 -18.38 29.20
C LEU A 348 -19.83 -19.68 29.09
N PRO A 349 -21.02 -19.75 29.73
CA PRO A 349 -21.81 -20.99 29.76
C PRO A 349 -22.29 -21.48 28.38
N TYR A 350 -22.27 -20.59 27.38
CA TYR A 350 -22.63 -20.90 25.99
C TYR A 350 -21.44 -21.41 25.14
N SER A 351 -20.21 -21.46 25.69
CA SER A 351 -19.00 -21.77 24.90
C SER A 351 -19.10 -23.11 24.18
N ASN A 352 -19.53 -24.18 24.85
CA ASN A 352 -19.65 -25.51 24.22
C ASN A 352 -20.65 -25.54 23.05
N GLU A 353 -21.80 -24.88 23.20
CA GLU A 353 -22.81 -24.78 22.15
C GLU A 353 -22.30 -23.95 20.96
N ALA A 354 -21.64 -22.83 21.23
CA ALA A 354 -21.04 -21.99 20.19
C ALA A 354 -19.94 -22.73 19.42
N LYS A 355 -19.08 -23.50 20.10
CA LYS A 355 -18.05 -24.36 19.46
C LYS A 355 -18.66 -25.47 18.62
N SER A 356 -19.71 -26.12 19.12
CA SER A 356 -20.44 -27.14 18.34
C SER A 356 -21.05 -26.54 17.08
N THR A 357 -21.65 -25.36 17.21
CA THR A 357 -22.24 -24.64 16.07
C THR A 357 -21.16 -24.24 15.04
N MET A 358 -20.03 -23.69 15.49
CA MET A 358 -18.89 -23.38 14.62
C MET A 358 -18.40 -24.62 13.85
N LYS A 359 -18.30 -25.76 14.54
CA LYS A 359 -17.92 -27.03 13.93
C LYS A 359 -18.93 -27.45 12.85
N GLU A 360 -20.21 -27.44 13.13
CA GLU A 360 -21.25 -27.79 12.15
C GLU A 360 -21.23 -26.87 10.93
N MET A 361 -21.03 -25.57 11.15
CA MET A 361 -20.91 -24.59 10.07
C MET A 361 -19.69 -24.88 9.19
N LEU A 362 -18.53 -25.20 9.80
CA LEU A 362 -17.31 -25.54 9.06
C LEU A 362 -17.41 -26.88 8.33
N ASP A 363 -17.98 -27.91 8.97
CA ASP A 363 -18.22 -29.21 8.33
C ASP A 363 -19.10 -29.05 7.09
N SER A 364 -20.14 -28.22 7.19
CA SER A 364 -20.97 -27.84 6.05
C SER A 364 -20.15 -27.14 4.96
N LEU A 365 -19.33 -26.15 5.32
CA LEU A 365 -18.51 -25.38 4.39
C LEU A 365 -17.49 -26.28 3.64
N PHE A 366 -16.84 -27.21 4.36
CA PHE A 366 -15.86 -28.14 3.79
C PHE A 366 -16.50 -29.24 2.94
N SER A 367 -17.79 -29.51 3.13
CA SER A 367 -18.54 -30.49 2.34
C SER A 367 -19.06 -29.96 1.00
N LEU A 368 -18.97 -28.64 0.76
CA LEU A 368 -19.50 -27.99 -0.43
C LEU A 368 -18.83 -28.52 -1.70
N LYS A 369 -19.62 -28.62 -2.77
CA LYS A 369 -19.17 -29.05 -4.09
C LYS A 369 -19.58 -28.04 -5.15
N PRO A 370 -18.77 -27.85 -6.19
CA PRO A 370 -19.13 -26.96 -7.28
C PRO A 370 -20.33 -27.51 -8.04
N TYR A 371 -21.22 -26.62 -8.46
CA TYR A 371 -22.39 -26.98 -9.26
C TYR A 371 -22.72 -25.84 -10.22
N LYS A 372 -22.83 -26.15 -11.51
CA LYS A 372 -23.28 -25.20 -12.53
C LYS A 372 -24.79 -25.33 -12.68
N GLY A 373 -25.54 -24.47 -12.00
CA GLY A 373 -26.99 -24.38 -12.15
C GLY A 373 -27.38 -23.63 -13.43
N GLN A 374 -28.64 -23.73 -13.83
CA GLN A 374 -29.17 -23.00 -15.00
C GLN A 374 -29.21 -21.47 -14.81
N LYS A 375 -29.30 -20.99 -13.56
CA LYS A 375 -29.45 -19.55 -13.23
C LYS A 375 -28.30 -18.99 -12.39
N LYS A 376 -27.55 -19.82 -11.68
CA LYS A 376 -26.48 -19.42 -10.76
C LYS A 376 -25.35 -20.44 -10.79
N ASN A 377 -24.12 -19.96 -10.70
CA ASN A 377 -22.94 -20.78 -10.47
C ASN A 377 -22.72 -20.93 -8.97
N TYR A 378 -22.46 -22.15 -8.54
CA TYR A 378 -22.07 -22.46 -7.17
C TYR A 378 -20.63 -22.95 -7.15
N ILE A 379 -19.88 -22.42 -6.21
CA ILE A 379 -18.46 -22.70 -6.03
C ILE A 379 -18.23 -23.49 -4.73
N ASP A 380 -17.08 -24.15 -4.63
CA ASP A 380 -16.62 -24.77 -3.37
C ASP A 380 -15.62 -23.87 -2.62
N LEU A 381 -15.23 -24.28 -1.41
CA LEU A 381 -14.27 -23.53 -0.59
C LEU A 381 -12.90 -23.38 -1.26
N SER A 382 -12.46 -24.37 -2.04
CA SER A 382 -11.16 -24.29 -2.70
C SER A 382 -11.14 -23.20 -3.77
N GLN A 383 -12.25 -23.01 -4.48
CA GLN A 383 -12.44 -21.94 -5.45
C GLN A 383 -12.50 -20.57 -4.76
N PHE A 384 -13.19 -20.46 -3.62
CA PHE A 384 -13.18 -19.23 -2.82
C PHE A 384 -11.77 -18.88 -2.32
N LYS A 385 -11.04 -19.83 -1.74
CA LYS A 385 -9.66 -19.63 -1.29
C LYS A 385 -8.74 -19.20 -2.43
N LYS A 386 -8.90 -19.83 -3.60
CA LYS A 386 -8.17 -19.45 -4.81
C LYS A 386 -8.47 -18.01 -5.21
N LEU A 387 -9.73 -17.61 -5.21
CA LEU A 387 -10.16 -16.24 -5.51
C LEU A 387 -9.54 -15.23 -4.53
N VAL A 388 -9.60 -15.50 -3.22
CA VAL A 388 -8.98 -14.64 -2.20
C VAL A 388 -7.46 -14.54 -2.40
N LYS A 389 -6.80 -15.62 -2.82
CA LYS A 389 -5.36 -15.62 -3.10
C LYS A 389 -5.01 -14.83 -4.37
N GLU A 390 -5.82 -14.93 -5.41
CA GLU A 390 -5.63 -14.24 -6.69
C GLU A 390 -5.97 -12.74 -6.59
N HIS A 391 -6.86 -12.37 -5.67
CA HIS A 391 -7.36 -11.01 -5.47
C HIS A 391 -7.35 -10.61 -3.98
N GLY A 392 -6.20 -10.79 -3.31
CA GLY A 392 -6.07 -10.62 -1.86
C GLY A 392 -6.14 -9.18 -1.35
N ASN A 393 -6.22 -8.20 -2.24
CA ASN A 393 -6.37 -6.78 -1.94
C ASN A 393 -7.82 -6.31 -1.86
N VAL A 394 -8.79 -7.17 -2.17
CA VAL A 394 -10.22 -6.86 -2.08
C VAL A 394 -10.94 -7.88 -1.21
N GLU A 395 -11.99 -7.41 -0.56
CA GLU A 395 -12.91 -8.29 0.17
C GLU A 395 -13.79 -9.03 -0.83
N HIS A 396 -14.00 -10.33 -0.60
CA HIS A 396 -14.96 -11.16 -1.32
C HIS A 396 -15.96 -11.71 -0.32
N VAL A 397 -17.25 -11.60 -0.62
CA VAL A 397 -18.32 -12.23 0.17
C VAL A 397 -19.04 -13.27 -0.68
N CYS A 398 -19.17 -14.47 -0.13
CA CYS A 398 -20.02 -15.52 -0.64
C CYS A 398 -21.21 -15.76 0.29
N VAL A 399 -22.36 -16.04 -0.31
CA VAL A 399 -23.58 -16.42 0.41
C VAL A 399 -23.75 -17.93 0.36
N ILE A 400 -23.94 -18.56 1.51
CA ILE A 400 -24.22 -19.98 1.65
C ILE A 400 -25.72 -20.17 1.88
N ASN A 401 -26.40 -20.72 0.86
CA ASN A 401 -27.82 -21.02 0.91
C ASN A 401 -28.08 -22.48 1.26
N VAL A 402 -29.22 -22.74 1.91
CA VAL A 402 -29.72 -24.08 2.21
C VAL A 402 -31.10 -24.27 1.62
N TYR A 403 -31.26 -25.35 0.86
CA TYR A 403 -32.52 -25.72 0.22
C TYR A 403 -33.17 -26.93 0.92
N ASP A 404 -34.36 -27.32 0.46
CA ASP A 404 -35.29 -28.25 1.13
C ASP A 404 -34.71 -29.64 1.49
N ASP A 405 -33.58 -30.04 0.89
CA ASP A 405 -32.85 -31.27 1.18
C ASP A 405 -31.69 -31.09 2.18
N ASN A 406 -31.64 -29.94 2.87
CA ASN A 406 -30.54 -29.51 3.72
C ASN A 406 -29.18 -29.45 2.99
N ARG A 407 -29.18 -29.39 1.64
CA ARG A 407 -27.95 -29.19 0.88
C ARG A 407 -27.57 -27.73 0.90
N HIS A 408 -26.30 -27.52 1.19
CA HIS A 408 -25.69 -26.21 1.25
C HIS A 408 -25.03 -25.93 -0.11
N TYR A 409 -25.21 -24.72 -0.62
CA TYR A 409 -24.53 -24.25 -1.82
C TYR A 409 -23.96 -22.87 -1.57
N MET A 410 -22.71 -22.66 -1.95
CA MET A 410 -22.06 -21.37 -1.89
C MET A 410 -22.14 -20.68 -3.25
N LEU A 411 -22.75 -19.51 -3.25
CA LEU A 411 -22.80 -18.65 -4.43
C LEU A 411 -21.41 -18.11 -4.74
N GLU A 412 -21.11 -18.02 -6.03
CA GLU A 412 -19.97 -17.23 -6.49
C GLU A 412 -20.14 -15.76 -6.03
N PRO A 413 -19.07 -15.09 -5.58
CA PRO A 413 -19.16 -13.71 -5.12
C PRO A 413 -19.75 -12.80 -6.19
N GLU A 414 -20.56 -11.83 -5.76
CA GLU A 414 -21.05 -10.77 -6.64
C GLU A 414 -19.84 -9.92 -7.08
N GLY A 415 -19.60 -9.81 -8.39
CA GLY A 415 -18.43 -9.10 -8.91
C GLY A 415 -18.39 -7.63 -8.47
N GLY A 416 -17.20 -7.09 -8.23
CA GLY A 416 -17.00 -5.67 -7.86
C GLY A 416 -16.63 -5.39 -6.40
N GLY A 417 -15.95 -6.31 -5.71
CA GLY A 417 -15.45 -6.09 -4.35
C GLY A 417 -14.54 -4.86 -4.25
N LEU A 418 -14.76 -4.04 -3.23
CA LEU A 418 -13.86 -2.96 -2.81
C LEU A 418 -12.86 -3.49 -1.77
N VAL A 419 -11.86 -2.68 -1.42
CA VAL A 419 -10.80 -3.04 -0.44
C VAL A 419 -11.37 -3.34 0.96
N ASP A 420 -12.55 -2.83 1.27
CA ASP A 420 -13.15 -2.77 2.61
C ASP A 420 -14.62 -3.20 2.65
N ARG A 421 -15.17 -3.65 1.51
CA ARG A 421 -16.57 -4.08 1.40
C ARG A 421 -16.82 -4.87 0.12
N ALA A 422 -17.40 -6.06 0.26
CA ALA A 422 -18.02 -6.76 -0.86
C ALA A 422 -19.56 -6.68 -0.80
N PRO A 423 -20.23 -6.36 -1.92
CA PRO A 423 -21.68 -6.47 -1.98
C PRO A 423 -22.10 -7.94 -1.89
N TYR A 424 -23.21 -8.19 -1.20
CA TYR A 424 -23.91 -9.47 -1.25
C TYR A 424 -25.40 -9.26 -1.04
N THR A 425 -26.19 -10.13 -1.64
CA THR A 425 -27.65 -10.16 -1.43
C THR A 425 -28.06 -11.40 -0.65
N ALA A 426 -28.33 -11.23 0.65
CA ALA A 426 -28.96 -12.27 1.46
C ALA A 426 -30.42 -12.49 1.03
N ASN A 427 -30.91 -13.71 1.15
CA ASN A 427 -32.27 -14.08 0.78
C ASN A 427 -32.84 -15.15 1.74
N PHE A 428 -34.04 -15.63 1.44
CA PHE A 428 -34.78 -16.55 2.32
C PHE A 428 -34.00 -17.84 2.64
N TYR A 429 -33.22 -18.33 1.67
CA TYR A 429 -32.44 -19.56 1.81
C TYR A 429 -31.07 -19.33 2.44
N THR A 430 -30.66 -18.07 2.64
CA THR A 430 -29.34 -17.76 3.20
C THR A 430 -29.25 -18.23 4.65
N LYS A 431 -28.24 -19.06 4.92
CA LYS A 431 -27.95 -19.57 6.25
C LYS A 431 -26.69 -18.97 6.84
N TYR A 432 -25.66 -18.77 6.02
CA TYR A 432 -24.41 -18.13 6.44
C TYR A 432 -23.82 -17.27 5.32
N THR A 433 -22.95 -16.33 5.69
CA THR A 433 -22.02 -15.67 4.77
C THR A 433 -20.59 -16.11 5.05
N LEU A 434 -19.73 -16.05 4.04
CA LEU A 434 -18.28 -16.25 4.16
C LEU A 434 -17.59 -15.11 3.46
N HIS A 435 -16.66 -14.44 4.14
CA HIS A 435 -15.87 -13.37 3.55
C HIS A 435 -14.45 -13.34 4.06
N ASN A 436 -13.58 -12.55 3.44
CA ASN A 436 -12.20 -12.31 3.86
C ASN A 436 -11.96 -10.83 4.10
N HIS A 437 -11.06 -10.48 5.01
CA HIS A 437 -10.53 -9.13 5.09
C HIS A 437 -9.16 -9.07 4.42
N PRO A 438 -8.88 -8.12 3.51
CA PRO A 438 -7.56 -7.97 2.87
C PRO A 438 -6.40 -7.76 3.85
N ASN A 439 -6.69 -7.26 5.05
CA ASN A 439 -5.73 -7.05 6.14
C ASN A 439 -5.65 -8.23 7.12
N LEU A 440 -6.34 -9.35 6.83
CA LEU A 440 -6.34 -10.57 7.64
C LEU A 440 -6.81 -10.35 9.10
N THR A 441 -7.70 -9.38 9.31
CA THR A 441 -8.22 -9.04 10.65
C THR A 441 -9.43 -9.89 11.05
N PRO A 442 -9.70 -10.06 12.36
CA PRO A 442 -10.94 -10.68 12.85
C PRO A 442 -12.18 -9.87 12.42
N PRO A 443 -13.40 -10.38 12.69
CA PRO A 443 -14.63 -9.62 12.46
C PRO A 443 -14.55 -8.20 13.05
N SER A 444 -15.17 -7.27 12.36
CA SER A 444 -15.24 -5.84 12.64
C SER A 444 -16.60 -5.42 13.19
N ALA A 445 -16.75 -4.16 13.58
CA ALA A 445 -18.05 -3.60 13.97
C ALA A 445 -19.02 -3.59 12.79
N LYS A 446 -18.50 -3.44 11.56
CA LYS A 446 -19.31 -3.52 10.35
C LYS A 446 -19.88 -4.91 10.12
N ASP A 447 -19.11 -5.97 10.38
CA ASP A 447 -19.58 -7.35 10.21
C ASP A 447 -20.67 -7.70 11.21
N LEU A 448 -20.52 -7.23 12.45
CA LEU A 448 -21.55 -7.33 13.48
C LEU A 448 -22.81 -6.57 13.08
N LEU A 449 -22.68 -5.34 12.58
CA LEU A 449 -23.80 -4.54 12.10
C LEU A 449 -24.55 -5.24 10.95
N ASN A 450 -23.82 -5.75 9.97
CA ASN A 450 -24.40 -6.44 8.82
C ASN A 450 -25.15 -7.71 9.27
N LEU A 451 -24.56 -8.52 10.15
CA LEU A 451 -25.21 -9.71 10.69
C LEU A 451 -26.46 -9.38 11.52
N CYS A 452 -26.41 -8.31 12.33
CA CYS A 452 -27.58 -7.84 13.08
C CYS A 452 -28.68 -7.31 12.14
N SER A 453 -28.31 -6.64 11.04
CA SER A 453 -29.24 -6.22 9.99
C SER A 453 -29.93 -7.42 9.35
N ASP A 454 -29.19 -8.47 9.01
CA ASP A 454 -29.75 -9.72 8.48
C ASP A 454 -30.64 -10.44 9.50
N ALA A 455 -30.29 -10.39 10.79
CA ALA A 455 -31.14 -10.92 11.85
C ALA A 455 -32.46 -10.14 11.99
N ALA A 456 -32.43 -8.83 11.78
CA ALA A 456 -33.59 -7.94 11.83
C ALA A 456 -34.47 -8.03 10.57
N GLY A 457 -33.87 -8.33 9.42
CA GLY A 457 -34.57 -8.48 8.14
C GLY A 457 -35.54 -9.65 8.12
N GLN A 458 -36.69 -9.47 7.46
CA GLN A 458 -37.64 -10.56 7.20
C GLN A 458 -37.24 -11.43 6.00
N GLU A 459 -36.33 -10.93 5.16
CA GLU A 459 -35.93 -11.57 3.91
C GLU A 459 -34.98 -12.76 4.11
N CYS A 460 -34.28 -12.86 5.26
CA CYS A 460 -33.29 -13.90 5.55
C CYS A 460 -33.53 -14.55 6.94
N PRO A 461 -34.71 -15.19 7.17
CA PRO A 461 -35.10 -15.74 8.47
C PRO A 461 -34.18 -16.88 8.94
N ASN A 462 -33.47 -17.52 8.00
CA ASN A 462 -32.58 -18.65 8.25
C ASN A 462 -31.14 -18.26 8.57
N MET A 463 -30.80 -16.96 8.57
CA MET A 463 -29.46 -16.49 8.89
C MET A 463 -29.03 -16.96 10.29
N ARG A 464 -27.86 -17.62 10.35
CA ARG A 464 -27.28 -18.20 11.57
C ARG A 464 -25.90 -17.64 11.90
N GLY A 465 -25.22 -17.00 10.96
CA GLY A 465 -23.92 -16.41 11.24
C GLY A 465 -23.15 -15.96 10.00
N SER A 466 -21.99 -15.38 10.27
CA SER A 466 -21.04 -14.92 9.26
C SER A 466 -19.65 -15.44 9.58
N PHE A 467 -18.95 -15.96 8.57
CA PHE A 467 -17.56 -16.38 8.65
C PHE A 467 -16.61 -15.32 8.12
N VAL A 468 -15.50 -15.10 8.83
CA VAL A 468 -14.32 -14.41 8.31
C VAL A 468 -13.21 -15.43 8.11
N PHE A 469 -12.81 -15.63 6.85
CA PHE A 469 -11.62 -16.37 6.45
C PHE A 469 -10.39 -15.47 6.58
N ILE A 470 -9.44 -15.89 7.41
CA ILE A 470 -8.21 -15.14 7.67
C ILE A 470 -7.08 -15.69 6.82
N ASP A 471 -6.84 -17.00 6.94
CA ASP A 471 -5.82 -17.71 6.19
C ASP A 471 -6.25 -19.17 6.02
N GLU A 472 -5.42 -19.98 5.36
CA GLU A 472 -5.70 -21.38 5.02
C GLU A 472 -6.31 -22.20 6.17
N ASN A 473 -5.95 -21.86 7.41
CA ASN A 473 -6.22 -22.61 8.61
C ASN A 473 -7.05 -21.85 9.65
N THR A 474 -7.29 -20.55 9.46
CA THR A 474 -7.88 -19.70 10.49
C THR A 474 -9.20 -19.09 10.05
N TYR A 475 -10.23 -19.30 10.86
CA TYR A 475 -11.59 -18.80 10.64
C TYR A 475 -12.11 -18.15 11.91
N TYR A 476 -12.81 -17.03 11.78
CA TYR A 476 -13.69 -16.52 12.82
C TYR A 476 -15.14 -16.66 12.38
N ALA A 477 -16.04 -16.78 13.34
CA ALA A 477 -17.47 -16.70 13.10
C ALA A 477 -18.17 -15.82 14.12
N LEU A 478 -19.10 -15.01 13.64
CA LEU A 478 -20.17 -14.41 14.42
C LEU A 478 -21.39 -15.30 14.30
N ILE A 479 -21.84 -15.90 15.40
CA ILE A 479 -22.90 -16.93 15.44
C ILE A 479 -24.12 -16.39 16.16
N ILE A 480 -25.29 -16.41 15.51
CA ILE A 480 -26.56 -16.00 16.10
C ILE A 480 -27.11 -17.15 16.96
N ASN A 481 -27.06 -16.99 18.28
CA ASN A 481 -27.69 -17.90 19.23
C ASN A 481 -29.15 -17.51 19.48
N ASP A 482 -29.44 -16.21 19.52
CA ASP A 482 -30.78 -15.67 19.68
C ASP A 482 -31.04 -14.56 18.65
N ARG A 483 -31.86 -14.88 17.64
CA ARG A 483 -32.20 -13.96 16.55
C ARG A 483 -32.95 -12.72 17.04
N LYS A 484 -33.82 -12.83 18.04
CA LYS A 484 -34.60 -11.68 18.54
C LYS A 484 -33.67 -10.67 19.20
N LYS A 485 -32.69 -11.17 19.96
CA LYS A 485 -31.65 -10.35 20.57
C LYS A 485 -30.74 -9.70 19.54
N ALA A 486 -30.27 -10.45 18.54
CA ALA A 486 -29.46 -9.89 17.44
C ALA A 486 -30.22 -8.81 16.66
N ALA A 487 -31.51 -9.03 16.37
CA ALA A 487 -32.37 -8.05 15.72
C ALA A 487 -32.63 -6.81 16.57
N ALA A 488 -32.76 -6.96 17.90
CA ALA A 488 -32.87 -5.83 18.81
C ALA A 488 -31.58 -5.01 18.85
N MET A 489 -30.43 -5.69 18.87
CA MET A 489 -29.10 -5.06 18.86
C MET A 489 -28.88 -4.22 17.61
N PHE A 490 -29.41 -4.61 16.43
CA PHE A 490 -29.30 -3.81 15.21
C PHE A 490 -29.72 -2.35 15.43
N LYS A 491 -30.86 -2.12 16.09
CA LYS A 491 -31.37 -0.77 16.39
C LYS A 491 -30.46 0.03 17.31
N GLU A 492 -29.70 -0.67 18.16
CA GLU A 492 -28.77 -0.05 19.09
C GLU A 492 -27.46 0.38 18.40
N ILE A 493 -27.09 -0.24 17.27
CA ILE A 493 -25.79 -0.06 16.61
C ILE A 493 -25.86 0.46 15.16
N GLU A 494 -27.05 0.61 14.57
CA GLU A 494 -27.22 0.97 13.15
C GLU A 494 -26.53 2.28 12.74
N ASN A 495 -26.41 3.22 13.68
CA ASN A 495 -25.76 4.52 13.47
C ASN A 495 -24.41 4.63 14.20
N GLU A 496 -23.86 3.52 14.68
CA GLU A 496 -22.71 3.48 15.61
C GLU A 496 -21.43 2.94 14.96
N VAL A 497 -21.47 2.57 13.69
CA VAL A 497 -20.29 2.13 12.91
C VAL A 497 -19.79 3.27 12.04
N ALA A 498 -18.49 3.55 12.08
CA ALA A 498 -17.81 4.56 11.28
C ALA A 498 -17.36 3.98 9.92
N ASP A 499 -16.92 4.87 9.02
CA ASP A 499 -16.51 4.49 7.66
C ASP A 499 -15.27 3.58 7.64
N ASN A 500 -14.48 3.56 8.73
CA ASN A 500 -13.35 2.65 8.90
C ASN A 500 -13.74 1.24 9.42
N ASN A 501 -15.02 0.89 9.37
CA ASN A 501 -15.59 -0.38 9.84
C ASN A 501 -15.47 -0.65 11.36
N ASP A 502 -15.03 0.32 12.18
CA ASP A 502 -15.02 0.24 13.65
C ASP A 502 -16.17 1.07 14.27
N PHE A 503 -16.39 0.94 15.57
CA PHE A 503 -17.36 1.76 16.30
C PHE A 503 -16.95 3.23 16.35
N LYS A 504 -17.92 4.13 16.17
CA LYS A 504 -17.73 5.59 16.28
C LYS A 504 -17.16 5.95 17.66
N PRO A 505 -16.01 6.64 17.76
CA PRO A 505 -15.38 6.96 19.05
C PRO A 505 -16.25 7.79 20.00
N ASP A 506 -17.08 8.68 19.45
CA ASP A 506 -18.00 9.58 20.15
C ASP A 506 -19.45 9.05 20.23
N GLY A 507 -19.72 7.93 19.56
CA GLY A 507 -21.01 7.24 19.57
C GLY A 507 -21.35 6.58 20.91
N LYS A 508 -22.57 6.08 21.04
CA LYS A 508 -23.01 5.23 22.16
C LYS A 508 -22.05 4.06 22.40
N CYS A 509 -21.66 3.33 21.35
CA CYS A 509 -20.75 2.19 21.47
C CYS A 509 -19.34 2.64 21.89
N GLY A 510 -18.82 3.71 21.29
CA GLY A 510 -17.54 4.32 21.70
C GLY A 510 -17.52 4.75 23.16
N LYS A 511 -18.61 5.35 23.66
CA LYS A 511 -18.77 5.72 25.07
C LYS A 511 -18.75 4.51 26.00
N ILE A 512 -19.43 3.41 25.65
CA ILE A 512 -19.38 2.16 26.41
C ILE A 512 -17.95 1.63 26.47
N LEU A 513 -17.27 1.53 25.33
CA LEU A 513 -15.89 1.04 25.26
C LEU A 513 -14.92 1.93 26.06
N ASN A 514 -15.15 3.24 26.06
CA ASN A 514 -14.36 4.20 26.83
C ASN A 514 -14.55 4.08 28.35
N GLN A 515 -15.68 3.55 28.83
CA GLN A 515 -15.89 3.27 30.25
C GLN A 515 -15.01 2.10 30.73
N TYR A 516 -14.66 1.17 29.83
CA TYR A 516 -13.90 -0.04 30.13
C TYR A 516 -12.54 -0.03 29.41
N ARG A 517 -11.72 0.99 29.70
CA ARG A 517 -10.43 1.24 29.00
C ARG A 517 -9.46 0.06 28.95
N SER A 518 -9.55 -0.86 29.91
CA SER A 518 -8.78 -2.11 29.93
C SER A 518 -8.98 -2.98 28.68
N ILE A 519 -10.09 -2.82 27.97
CA ILE A 519 -10.36 -3.54 26.71
C ILE A 519 -9.37 -3.14 25.62
N ASN A 520 -8.86 -1.91 25.63
CA ASN A 520 -7.89 -1.42 24.64
C ASN A 520 -6.44 -1.71 25.06
N SER A 521 -6.24 -2.51 26.11
CA SER A 521 -4.92 -2.78 26.68
C SER A 521 -4.33 -4.11 26.21
N PHE A 522 -4.75 -4.69 25.09
CA PHE A 522 -4.09 -5.89 24.56
C PHE A 522 -2.94 -5.52 23.64
N LYS A 523 -1.87 -6.34 23.65
CA LYS A 523 -0.75 -6.16 22.72
C LYS A 523 -1.13 -6.45 21.26
N SER A 524 -2.12 -7.32 21.05
CA SER A 524 -2.65 -7.68 19.75
C SER A 524 -3.82 -6.76 19.37
N SER A 525 -3.77 -6.19 18.17
CA SER A 525 -4.88 -5.47 17.55
C SER A 525 -6.11 -6.36 17.38
N ASP A 526 -5.89 -7.65 17.05
CA ASP A 526 -6.97 -8.61 16.86
C ASP A 526 -7.67 -8.93 18.18
N GLU A 527 -6.90 -9.14 19.25
CA GLU A 527 -7.48 -9.32 20.58
C GLU A 527 -8.21 -8.07 21.05
N THR A 528 -7.68 -6.88 20.73
CA THR A 528 -8.37 -5.61 21.03
C THR A 528 -9.70 -5.52 20.26
N ALA A 529 -9.71 -5.82 18.96
CA ALA A 529 -10.91 -5.81 18.13
C ALA A 529 -11.97 -6.80 18.65
N ILE A 530 -11.56 -8.04 18.95
CA ILE A 530 -12.45 -9.08 19.48
C ILE A 530 -12.98 -8.69 20.86
N ALA A 531 -12.14 -8.13 21.74
CA ALA A 531 -12.55 -7.70 23.07
C ALA A 531 -13.56 -6.53 23.02
N ARG A 532 -13.39 -5.60 22.08
CA ARG A 532 -14.35 -4.51 21.83
C ARG A 532 -15.69 -5.06 21.36
N LEU A 533 -15.68 -5.95 20.36
CA LEU A 533 -16.90 -6.61 19.88
C LEU A 533 -17.61 -7.40 20.98
N SER A 534 -16.88 -8.23 21.71
CA SER A 534 -17.45 -9.07 22.77
C SER A 534 -18.08 -8.24 23.90
N THR A 535 -17.51 -7.06 24.18
CA THR A 535 -18.06 -6.11 25.15
C THR A 535 -19.37 -5.52 24.67
N ILE A 536 -19.43 -5.03 23.43
CA ILE A 536 -20.65 -4.44 22.86
C ILE A 536 -21.77 -5.48 22.73
N ILE A 537 -21.45 -6.70 22.29
CA ILE A 537 -22.41 -7.81 22.23
C ILE A 537 -22.95 -8.14 23.63
N ASN A 538 -22.09 -8.23 24.64
CA ASN A 538 -22.55 -8.52 26.00
C ASN A 538 -23.37 -7.36 26.59
N HIS A 539 -22.97 -6.11 26.33
CA HIS A 539 -23.66 -4.92 26.85
C HIS A 539 -25.10 -4.82 26.39
N PHE A 540 -25.35 -5.14 25.12
CA PHE A 540 -26.70 -5.14 24.54
C PHE A 540 -27.41 -6.49 24.64
N ASP A 541 -26.79 -7.49 25.27
CA ASP A 541 -27.27 -8.88 25.27
C ASP A 541 -27.62 -9.32 23.85
N GLY A 542 -26.69 -9.13 22.91
CA GLY A 542 -26.93 -9.25 21.47
C GLY A 542 -27.23 -10.67 20.97
N GLY A 543 -27.12 -11.69 21.83
CA GLY A 543 -27.40 -13.08 21.45
C GLY A 543 -26.47 -13.63 20.37
N ILE A 544 -25.26 -13.07 20.24
CA ILE A 544 -24.26 -13.47 19.25
C ILE A 544 -23.01 -14.00 19.98
N SER A 545 -22.41 -15.09 19.48
CA SER A 545 -21.11 -15.58 19.94
C SER A 545 -20.01 -15.30 18.92
N ILE A 546 -18.80 -15.04 19.42
CA ILE A 546 -17.59 -14.94 18.60
C ILE A 546 -16.79 -16.22 18.80
N VAL A 547 -16.51 -16.95 17.73
CA VAL A 547 -15.71 -18.18 17.79
C VAL A 547 -14.58 -18.13 16.78
N LYS A 548 -13.36 -18.41 17.21
CA LYS A 548 -12.21 -18.69 16.35
C LYS A 548 -12.03 -20.18 16.20
N CYS A 549 -11.74 -20.63 14.99
CA CYS A 549 -11.20 -21.94 14.70
C CYS A 549 -9.81 -21.78 14.10
N HIS A 550 -8.82 -22.47 14.65
CA HIS A 550 -7.50 -22.60 14.03
C HIS A 550 -7.20 -24.08 13.79
N ILE A 551 -6.92 -24.44 12.54
CA ILE A 551 -6.74 -25.82 12.10
C ILE A 551 -5.25 -26.09 11.92
N THR A 552 -4.68 -26.88 12.84
CA THR A 552 -3.35 -27.47 12.65
C THR A 552 -3.53 -28.94 12.27
N ASP A 553 -3.22 -29.88 13.16
CA ASP A 553 -3.53 -31.31 12.99
C ASP A 553 -4.98 -31.62 13.39
N LYS A 554 -5.54 -30.84 14.32
CA LYS A 554 -6.93 -30.88 14.76
C LYS A 554 -7.49 -29.46 14.86
N PRO A 555 -8.80 -29.25 14.62
CA PRO A 555 -9.43 -27.96 14.84
C PRO A 555 -9.39 -27.56 16.32
N ASP A 556 -8.81 -26.40 16.62
CA ASP A 556 -8.85 -25.76 17.93
C ASP A 556 -9.88 -24.63 17.91
N TYR A 557 -10.85 -24.68 18.84
CA TYR A 557 -11.96 -23.75 18.90
C TYR A 557 -11.85 -22.88 20.15
N THR A 558 -11.84 -21.56 19.95
CA THR A 558 -11.81 -20.55 21.01
C THR A 558 -13.06 -19.68 20.92
N THR A 559 -13.89 -19.64 21.96
CA THR A 559 -15.00 -18.71 22.13
C THR A 559 -14.54 -17.47 22.88
N TYR A 560 -14.96 -16.29 22.40
CA TYR A 560 -14.65 -15.02 23.06
C TYR A 560 -15.91 -14.40 23.62
N GLY A 561 -15.76 -13.75 24.78
CA GLY A 561 -16.83 -13.03 25.45
C GLY A 561 -16.30 -11.96 26.39
N SER A 562 -17.16 -11.53 27.30
CA SER A 562 -16.80 -10.68 28.42
C SER A 562 -17.59 -11.09 29.66
N GLU A 563 -17.04 -10.87 30.85
CA GLU A 563 -17.76 -11.07 32.11
C GLU A 563 -19.01 -10.16 32.15
N LYS A 564 -20.16 -10.70 32.60
CA LYS A 564 -21.46 -9.98 32.58
C LYS A 564 -21.48 -8.62 33.30
N VAL A 565 -20.69 -8.47 34.36
CA VAL A 565 -20.74 -7.29 35.24
C VAL A 565 -19.54 -6.38 35.03
N SER A 566 -18.33 -6.96 34.98
CA SER A 566 -17.09 -6.18 34.86
C SER A 566 -16.75 -5.82 33.42
N TYR A 567 -17.41 -6.47 32.43
CA TYR A 567 -17.09 -6.41 31.00
C TYR A 567 -15.62 -6.74 30.70
N LYS A 568 -14.94 -7.42 31.62
CA LYS A 568 -13.59 -7.90 31.40
C LYS A 568 -13.60 -8.92 30.26
N PRO A 569 -12.81 -8.73 29.20
CA PRO A 569 -12.72 -9.68 28.10
C PRO A 569 -12.18 -11.01 28.60
N ILE A 570 -12.81 -12.10 28.16
CA ILE A 570 -12.45 -13.47 28.53
C ILE A 570 -12.58 -14.37 27.31
N LYS A 571 -11.88 -15.50 27.34
CA LYS A 571 -12.01 -16.55 26.33
C LYS A 571 -12.16 -17.92 26.95
N CYS A 572 -12.77 -18.79 26.18
CA CYS A 572 -12.84 -20.22 26.34
C CYS A 572 -12.96 -20.71 24.92
#